data_AF-A0NJ54-F1
#
_entry.id   AF-A0NJ54-F1
#
_cell.length_a   1.000
_cell.length_b   1.000
_cell.length_c   1.000
_cell.angle_alpha   90.00
_cell.angle_beta   90.00
_cell.angle_gamma   90.00
#
_symmetry.space_group_name_H-M   'P 1'
#
loop_
_entity.id
_entity.type
_entity.pdbx_description
1 polymer ?
#
loop_
_entity_poly.entity_id
_entity_poly.type
_entity_poly.pdbx_seq_one_letter_code
_entity_poly.pdbx_strand_id
1 'polypeptide(L)'
;MDLIMYNDNRLFKFFLLFLKLISAIGTILIAFTLIKNAIDNYSITKAGSLILNISIYAALASGALNIFQVICLFVPINNLFRIIYIVSVFVSNAFLIFVSVIWLSVYQFMFLGISLGLLGLILISFQVKKRRD
;
A
#
# COMPACT_ATOMS: atom_id res chain seq x y z
N MET A 1 -31.91 5.54 -15.26
CA MET A 1 -31.51 4.17 -15.62
C MET A 1 -30.01 4.19 -15.79
N ASP A 2 -29.25 3.99 -14.72
CA ASP A 2 -27.77 3.79 -14.73
C ASP A 2 -27.30 3.22 -13.38
N LEU A 3 -28.04 2.24 -12.88
CA LEU A 3 -27.73 1.48 -11.67
C LEU A 3 -26.90 0.22 -11.98
N ILE A 4 -26.43 0.09 -13.23
CA ILE A 4 -25.78 -1.12 -13.76
C ILE A 4 -24.24 -1.03 -13.63
N MET A 5 -23.65 0.16 -13.60
CA MET A 5 -22.19 0.32 -13.64
C MET A 5 -21.46 -0.06 -12.33
N TYR A 6 -22.15 -0.18 -11.18
CA TYR A 6 -21.54 -0.63 -9.92
C TYR A 6 -21.66 -2.15 -9.67
N ASN A 7 -22.50 -2.84 -10.46
CA ASN A 7 -22.81 -4.26 -10.29
C ASN A 7 -21.87 -5.17 -11.11
N ASP A 8 -21.25 -4.66 -12.18
CA ASP A 8 -20.71 -5.51 -13.25
C ASP A 8 -19.26 -5.97 -13.11
N ASN A 9 -18.60 -5.71 -11.98
CA ASN A 9 -17.18 -6.03 -11.84
C ASN A 9 -16.84 -6.66 -10.47
N ARG A 10 -17.67 -7.61 -10.03
CA ARG A 10 -17.40 -8.41 -8.82
C ARG A 10 -15.99 -9.01 -8.85
N LEU A 11 -15.58 -9.59 -9.98
CA LEU A 11 -14.23 -10.16 -10.15
C LEU A 11 -13.13 -9.12 -9.95
N PHE A 12 -13.29 -7.91 -10.50
CA PHE A 12 -12.33 -6.83 -10.30
C PHE A 12 -12.28 -6.33 -8.85
N LYS A 13 -13.43 -6.25 -8.16
CA LYS A 13 -13.49 -5.92 -6.73
C LYS A 13 -12.79 -6.98 -5.88
N PHE A 14 -13.01 -8.26 -6.17
CA PHE A 14 -12.32 -9.38 -5.51
C PHE A 14 -10.81 -9.39 -5.79
N PHE A 15 -10.41 -9.07 -7.03
CA PHE A 15 -8.99 -8.93 -7.38
C PHE A 15 -8.33 -7.79 -6.59
N LEU A 16 -8.98 -6.62 -6.50
CA LEU A 16 -8.49 -5.49 -5.70
C LEU A 16 -8.42 -5.83 -4.21
N LEU A 17 -9.42 -6.52 -3.68
CA LEU A 17 -9.43 -7.00 -2.30
C LEU A 17 -8.19 -7.85 -2.01
N PHE A 18 -7.95 -8.86 -2.84
CA PHE A 18 -6.84 -9.79 -2.67
C PHE A 18 -5.50 -9.07 -2.76
N LEU A 19 -5.34 -8.20 -3.76
CA LEU A 19 -4.15 -7.38 -3.91
C LEU A 19 -3.88 -6.49 -2.69
N LYS A 20 -4.93 -5.87 -2.12
CA LYS A 20 -4.80 -5.00 -0.96
C LYS A 20 -4.48 -5.77 0.32
N LEU A 21 -5.04 -6.96 0.50
CA LEU A 21 -4.70 -7.86 1.60
C LEU A 21 -3.24 -8.32 1.51
N ILE A 22 -2.79 -8.77 0.33
CA ILE A 22 -1.38 -9.14 0.11
C ILE A 22 -0.47 -7.95 0.40
N SER A 23 -0.82 -6.76 -0.09
CA SER A 23 -0.03 -5.55 0.14
C SER A 23 0.03 -5.20 1.63
N ALA A 24 -1.09 -5.31 2.35
CA ALA A 24 -1.13 -5.08 3.80
C ALA A 24 -0.24 -6.08 4.56
N ILE A 25 -0.36 -7.38 4.27
CA ILE A 25 0.47 -8.42 4.87
C ILE A 25 1.95 -8.17 4.55
N GLY A 26 2.27 -7.88 3.29
CA GLY A 26 3.63 -7.57 2.85
C GLY A 26 4.23 -6.36 3.59
N THR A 27 3.47 -5.28 3.76
CA THR A 27 3.92 -4.09 4.49
C THR A 27 4.16 -4.36 5.98
N ILE A 28 3.34 -5.21 6.60
CA ILE A 28 3.50 -5.60 8.00
C ILE A 28 4.75 -6.48 8.17
N LEU A 29 4.99 -7.41 7.25
CA LEU A 29 6.20 -8.23 7.24
C LEU A 29 7.46 -7.37 7.09
N ILE A 30 7.43 -6.40 6.17
CA ILE A 30 8.50 -5.40 6.00
C ILE A 30 8.74 -4.64 7.31
N ALA A 31 7.67 -4.12 7.93
CA ALA A 31 7.78 -3.41 9.22
C ALA A 31 8.39 -4.30 10.30
N PHE A 32 7.97 -5.56 10.39
CA PHE A 32 8.51 -6.51 11.37
C PHE A 32 10.00 -6.80 11.15
N THR A 33 10.43 -7.00 9.91
CA THR A 33 11.86 -7.17 9.59
C THR A 33 12.68 -5.94 10.01
N LEU A 34 12.16 -4.73 9.75
CA LEU A 34 12.82 -3.49 10.14
C LEU A 34 12.87 -3.30 11.66
N ILE A 35 11.78 -3.61 12.38
CA ILE A 35 11.74 -3.57 13.85
C ILE A 35 12.74 -4.56 14.44
N LYS A 36 12.78 -5.80 13.93
CA LYS A 36 13.75 -6.80 14.38
C LYS A 36 15.19 -6.30 14.17
N ASN A 37 15.48 -5.73 12.99
CA ASN A 37 16.77 -5.14 12.69
C ASN A 37 17.13 -3.98 13.66
N ALA A 38 16.14 -3.18 14.06
CA ALA A 38 16.32 -2.10 15.04
C ALA A 38 16.70 -2.63 16.43
N ILE A 39 16.10 -3.76 16.84
CA ILE A 39 16.36 -4.41 18.13
C ILE A 39 17.74 -5.08 18.11
N ASP A 40 18.03 -5.88 17.08
CA ASP A 40 19.26 -6.67 16.97
C ASP A 40 20.52 -5.78 16.88
N ASN A 41 20.41 -4.59 16.26
CA ASN A 41 21.55 -3.69 16.04
C ASN A 41 21.55 -2.43 16.93
N TYR A 42 20.72 -2.40 17.98
CA TYR A 42 20.43 -1.23 18.81
C TYR A 42 21.66 -0.42 19.30
N SER A 43 22.79 -1.09 19.55
CA SER A 43 24.04 -0.46 20.00
C SER A 43 24.74 0.38 18.91
N ILE A 44 24.52 0.06 17.62
CA ILE A 44 25.17 0.70 16.46
C ILE A 44 24.24 1.77 15.83
N THR A 45 22.93 1.65 16.02
CA THR A 45 21.93 2.43 15.25
C THR A 45 21.70 3.87 15.72
N LYS A 46 22.39 4.41 16.73
CA LYS A 46 22.09 5.78 17.24
C LYS A 46 22.11 6.86 16.14
N ALA A 47 23.00 6.77 15.15
CA ALA A 47 23.07 7.69 14.01
C ALA A 47 22.26 7.26 12.76
N GLY A 48 21.99 5.96 12.58
CA GLY A 48 21.14 5.42 11.50
C GLY A 48 19.65 5.29 11.87
N SER A 49 19.29 5.62 13.11
CA SER A 49 17.99 5.38 13.73
C SER A 49 16.84 6.10 13.03
N LEU A 50 17.10 7.28 12.46
CA LEU A 50 16.04 8.13 11.91
C LEU A 50 15.46 7.54 10.62
N ILE A 51 16.30 7.08 9.70
CA ILE A 51 15.87 6.43 8.44
C ILE A 51 15.14 5.12 8.76
N LEU A 52 15.65 4.34 9.72
CA LEU A 52 15.03 3.11 10.15
C LEU A 52 13.64 3.35 10.76
N ASN A 53 13.51 4.30 11.68
CA ASN A 53 12.24 4.66 12.30
C ASN A 53 11.23 5.18 11.28
N ILE A 54 11.63 6.10 10.40
CA ILE A 54 10.77 6.61 9.31
C ILE A 54 10.31 5.46 8.42
N SER A 55 11.20 4.52 8.10
CA SER A 55 10.87 3.35 7.27
C SER A 55 9.84 2.44 7.94
N ILE A 56 9.98 2.20 9.26
CA ILE A 56 9.02 1.42 10.05
C ILE A 56 7.65 2.11 10.05
N TYR A 57 7.60 3.41 10.35
CA TYR A 57 6.33 4.15 10.37
C TYR A 57 5.69 4.23 8.98
N ALA A 58 6.47 4.41 7.92
CA ALA A 58 5.96 4.42 6.55
C ALA A 58 5.41 3.04 6.15
N ALA A 59 6.07 1.95 6.54
CA ALA A 59 5.57 0.59 6.30
C ALA A 59 4.25 0.32 7.05
N LEU A 60 4.18 0.68 8.34
CA LEU A 60 2.95 0.54 9.13
C LEU A 60 1.80 1.40 8.60
N ALA A 61 2.08 2.66 8.23
CA ALA A 61 1.09 3.55 7.62
C ALA A 61 0.60 3.00 6.29
N SER A 62 1.50 2.47 5.45
CA SER A 62 1.13 1.82 4.19
C SER A 62 0.21 0.62 4.42
N GLY A 63 0.50 -0.22 5.42
CA GLY A 63 -0.35 -1.35 5.79
C GLY A 63 -1.72 -0.94 6.29
N ALA A 64 -1.79 0.04 7.20
CA ALA A 64 -3.05 0.57 7.71
C ALA A 64 -3.92 1.16 6.59
N LEU A 65 -3.31 1.92 5.67
CA LEU A 65 -4.02 2.47 4.51
C LEU A 65 -4.54 1.38 3.58
N ASN A 66 -3.77 0.31 3.33
CA ASN A 66 -4.25 -0.82 2.53
C ASN A 66 -5.46 -1.53 3.19
N ILE A 67 -5.47 -1.69 4.52
CA ILE A 67 -6.63 -2.22 5.26
C ILE A 67 -7.84 -1.28 5.16
N PHE A 68 -7.63 0.02 5.35
CA PHE A 68 -8.70 1.02 5.17
C PHE A 68 -9.30 0.96 3.76
N GLN A 69 -8.48 0.77 2.74
CA GLN A 69 -8.93 0.64 1.35
C GLN A 69 -9.76 -0.62 1.10
N VAL A 70 -9.49 -1.72 1.82
CA VAL A 70 -10.34 -2.93 1.81
C VAL A 70 -11.74 -2.58 2.32
N ILE A 71 -11.85 -1.86 3.43
CA ILE A 71 -13.14 -1.43 3.98
C ILE A 71 -13.87 -0.54 2.97
N CYS A 72 -13.15 0.40 2.35
CA CYS A 72 -13.73 1.30 1.34
C CYS A 72 -14.28 0.56 0.11
N LEU A 73 -13.74 -0.60 -0.27
CA LEU A 73 -14.21 -1.36 -1.44
C LEU A 73 -15.66 -1.89 -1.29
N PHE A 74 -16.14 -2.07 -0.06
CA PHE A 74 -17.46 -2.67 0.22
C PHE A 74 -18.53 -1.68 0.67
N VAL A 75 -18.15 -0.46 1.07
CA VAL A 75 -19.10 0.57 1.49
C VAL A 75 -19.51 1.41 0.27
N PRO A 76 -20.80 1.75 0.07
CA PRO A 76 -21.20 2.69 -0.97
C PRO A 76 -20.56 4.06 -0.71
N ILE A 77 -19.64 4.44 -1.60
CA ILE A 77 -18.73 5.56 -1.37
C ILE A 77 -19.34 6.86 -1.91
N ASN A 78 -19.55 7.85 -1.04
CA ASN A 78 -19.90 9.21 -1.44
C ASN A 78 -18.73 9.88 -2.18
N ASN A 79 -18.95 10.88 -3.04
CA ASN A 79 -17.88 11.48 -3.88
C ASN A 79 -16.63 11.92 -3.10
N LEU A 80 -16.81 12.42 -1.87
CA LEU A 80 -15.71 12.82 -0.99
C LEU A 80 -14.86 11.62 -0.52
N PHE A 81 -15.51 10.54 -0.08
CA PHE A 81 -14.80 9.31 0.31
C PHE A 81 -14.09 8.65 -0.88
N ARG A 82 -14.58 8.86 -2.11
CA ARG A 82 -13.92 8.37 -3.32
C ARG A 82 -12.58 9.08 -3.53
N ILE A 83 -12.52 10.39 -3.29
CA ILE A 83 -11.25 11.15 -3.35
C ILE A 83 -10.30 10.64 -2.27
N ILE A 84 -10.79 10.46 -1.04
CA ILE A 84 -9.99 9.92 0.08
C ILE A 84 -9.43 8.54 -0.28
N TYR A 85 -10.23 7.66 -0.88
CA TYR A 85 -9.77 6.35 -1.36
C TYR A 85 -8.63 6.48 -2.37
N ILE A 86 -8.77 7.34 -3.38
CA ILE A 86 -7.75 7.50 -4.43
C ILE A 86 -6.44 8.02 -3.85
N VAL A 87 -6.52 9.07 -3.03
CA VAL A 87 -5.36 9.66 -2.36
C VAL A 87 -4.70 8.63 -1.42
N SER A 88 -5.50 7.90 -0.65
CA SER A 88 -5.01 6.83 0.22
C SER A 88 -4.24 5.76 -0.55
N VAL A 89 -4.76 5.32 -1.70
CA VAL A 89 -4.09 4.33 -2.56
C VAL A 89 -2.78 4.88 -3.11
N PHE A 90 -2.75 6.15 -3.53
CA PHE A 90 -1.52 6.76 -4.02
C PHE A 90 -0.45 6.82 -2.91
N VAL A 91 -0.84 7.32 -1.73
CA VAL A 91 0.07 7.47 -0.58
C VAL A 91 0.56 6.11 -0.07
N SER A 92 -0.31 5.10 0.03
CA SER A 92 0.10 3.78 0.52
C SER A 92 1.12 3.11 -0.40
N ASN A 93 0.89 3.17 -1.72
CA ASN A 93 1.82 2.63 -2.70
C ASN A 93 3.13 3.43 -2.75
N ALA A 94 3.09 4.75 -2.63
CA ALA A 94 4.29 5.59 -2.57
C ALA A 94 5.15 5.25 -1.35
N PHE A 95 4.55 5.09 -0.16
CA PHE A 95 5.30 4.66 1.04
C PHE A 95 5.89 3.27 0.91
N LEU A 96 5.15 2.33 0.32
CA LEU A 96 5.64 0.98 0.07
C LEU A 96 6.87 1.01 -0.87
N ILE A 97 6.79 1.74 -1.99
CA ILE A 97 7.92 1.90 -2.91
C ILE A 97 9.11 2.56 -2.20
N PHE A 98 8.87 3.65 -1.47
CA PHE A 98 9.91 4.38 -0.74
C PHE A 98 10.67 3.47 0.23
N VAL A 99 9.95 2.76 1.11
CA VAL A 99 10.57 1.83 2.07
C VAL A 99 11.31 0.72 1.34
N SER A 100 10.72 0.16 0.29
CA SER A 100 11.35 -0.93 -0.46
C SER A 100 12.59 -0.50 -1.23
N VAL A 101 12.64 0.71 -1.78
CA VAL A 101 13.83 1.23 -2.48
C VAL A 101 14.97 1.47 -1.50
N ILE A 102 14.70 2.09 -0.34
CA ILE A 102 15.73 2.37 0.67
C ILE A 102 16.41 1.09 1.15
N TRP A 103 15.63 0.03 1.33
CA TRP A 103 16.11 -1.21 1.92
C TRP A 103 16.43 -2.32 0.90
N LEU A 104 16.39 -2.01 -0.41
CA LEU A 104 16.61 -2.97 -1.48
C LEU A 104 18.02 -3.60 -1.44
N SER A 105 19.03 -2.81 -1.08
CA SER A 105 20.42 -3.27 -0.98
C SER A 105 20.65 -4.24 0.19
N VAL A 106 19.76 -4.22 1.19
CA VAL A 106 19.86 -5.06 2.40
C VAL A 106 18.97 -6.30 2.27
N TYR A 107 17.77 -6.13 1.72
CA TYR A 107 16.75 -7.16 1.67
C TYR A 107 16.23 -7.33 0.24
N GLN A 108 16.68 -8.35 -0.48
CA GLN A 108 16.30 -8.60 -1.88
C GLN A 108 14.79 -8.78 -2.08
N PHE A 109 14.06 -9.29 -1.07
CA PHE A 109 12.60 -9.45 -1.14
C PHE A 109 11.86 -8.10 -1.25
N MET A 110 12.52 -6.97 -0.96
CA MET A 110 11.95 -5.63 -1.13
C MET A 110 11.60 -5.31 -2.59
N PHE A 111 12.20 -6.02 -3.56
CA PHE A 111 11.82 -5.90 -4.97
C PHE A 111 10.33 -6.22 -5.20
N LEU A 112 9.76 -7.13 -4.41
CA LEU A 112 8.32 -7.44 -4.45
C LEU A 112 7.48 -6.25 -4.00
N GLY A 113 7.96 -5.50 -2.99
CA GLY A 113 7.31 -4.28 -2.55
C GLY A 113 7.31 -3.21 -3.65
N ILE A 114 8.43 -2.98 -4.33
CA ILE A 114 8.48 -2.04 -5.47
C ILE A 114 7.48 -2.45 -6.56
N SER A 115 7.47 -3.73 -6.91
CA SER A 115 6.60 -4.29 -7.96
C SER A 115 5.11 -4.15 -7.60
N LEU A 116 4.74 -4.48 -6.36
CA LEU A 116 3.37 -4.35 -5.85
C LEU A 116 2.91 -2.89 -5.82
N GLY A 117 3.78 -1.97 -5.39
CA GLY A 117 3.46 -0.54 -5.34
C GLY A 117 3.22 0.05 -6.73
N LEU A 118 4.08 -0.29 -7.69
CA LEU A 118 3.91 0.11 -9.09
C LEU A 118 2.62 -0.44 -9.68
N LEU A 119 2.34 -1.73 -9.45
CA LEU A 119 1.10 -2.35 -9.91
C LEU A 119 -0.13 -1.66 -9.31
N GLY A 120 -0.08 -1.28 -8.02
CA GLY A 120 -1.11 -0.48 -7.37
C GLY A 120 -1.34 0.89 -8.00
N LEU A 121 -0.26 1.60 -8.37
CA LEU A 121 -0.32 2.90 -9.05
C LEU A 121 -0.86 2.80 -10.49
N ILE A 122 -0.49 1.75 -11.20
CA ILE A 122 -0.98 1.48 -12.56
C ILE A 122 -2.48 1.19 -12.51
N LEU A 123 -2.93 0.31 -11.61
CA LEU A 123 -4.34 -0.06 -11.48
C LEU A 123 -5.22 1.13 -11.13
N ILE A 124 -4.76 2.04 -10.26
CA ILE A 124 -5.56 3.22 -9.95
C ILE A 124 -5.62 4.20 -11.13
N SER A 125 -4.53 4.35 -11.86
CA SER A 125 -4.50 5.18 -13.07
C SER A 125 -5.50 4.68 -14.11
N PHE A 126 -5.60 3.35 -14.30
CA PHE A 126 -6.62 2.74 -15.14
C PHE A 126 -8.06 2.96 -14.63
N GLN A 127 -8.29 2.86 -13.31
CA GLN A 127 -9.61 3.13 -12.72
C GLN A 127 -10.06 4.58 -12.83
N VAL A 128 -9.11 5.53 -12.84
CA VAL A 128 -9.37 6.94 -13.06
C VAL A 128 -9.66 7.19 -14.55
N LYS A 129 -8.85 6.61 -15.45
CA LYS A 129 -9.00 6.78 -16.91
C LYS A 129 -10.30 6.18 -17.47
N LYS A 130 -10.61 4.92 -17.13
CA LYS A 130 -11.83 4.21 -17.58
C LYS A 130 -13.14 4.89 -17.17
N ARG A 131 -13.10 5.90 -16.29
CA ARG A 131 -14.29 6.65 -15.84
C ARG A 131 -14.38 8.06 -16.42
N ARG A 132 -13.44 8.46 -17.27
CA ARG A 132 -13.47 9.72 -18.00
C ARG A 132 -14.00 9.57 -19.43
N ASP A 133 -13.82 8.37 -19.98
CA ASP A 133 -14.41 7.90 -21.24
C ASP A 133 -15.76 7.23 -20.95
#